data_AF-G7MBT4-F1
#
_entry.id   AF-G7MBT4-F1
#
_cell.length_a   1.000
_cell.length_b   1.000
_cell.length_c   1.000
_cell.angle_alpha   90.00
_cell.angle_beta   90.00
_cell.angle_gamma   90.00
#
_symmetry.space_group_name_H-M   'P 1'
#
loop_
_entity.id
_entity.type
_entity.pdbx_description
1 polymer ?
#
loop_
_entity_poly.entity_id
_entity_poly.type
_entity_poly.pdbx_seq_one_letter_code
_entity_poly.pdbx_strand_id
1 'polypeptide(L)'
;MMKLNEMQDRIYSKEEIDKINKYFLKSKNISELLNAYCVKYIKKFPERKEFIELNDNEYVFNLIEDSNFFVNKALNDLVLFEFGTMNHDNEITYPGRLFLNNAISSLIICWERITNILSIIYEIEYDKINLRNNSFNRLHKKLISNESFKKSNIYGKVCNLRSNHIFHIINDISVANRHRISKHLIQISRLDKEKKENPNYNFDIEFIPIVTIILDNIDLIYEILEMMICEFEDFVINKSKVVHVVQKLNFKDDYDLIIRELELQGQIRQSVELVNLSNDARELLRELVNKFELDAKNEIHTYLIDIIFRLLEGCKCLKDVANCINGTINRYYPFPAFIINIQYFTYESIFIICSCYDKLGSLIANFLNFDIKNKQNYFKCIIKKLTEIEQSNEQYKDFISMLTKLLGNKDFVDLSRYRNEIFHHIRPGAFYGKEGQEVYEIRLSYLVYRNLLILEQLLKEFLKIYK
;
A
#
# COMPACT_ATOMS: atom_id res chain seq x y z
N MET A 1 11.77 8.94 -21.99
CA MET A 1 10.72 9.57 -21.16
C MET A 1 9.76 10.21 -22.15
N MET A 2 8.61 9.59 -22.41
CA MET A 2 7.54 10.31 -23.10
C MET A 2 7.20 11.47 -22.18
N LYS A 3 7.36 12.71 -22.65
CA LYS A 3 7.13 13.85 -21.78
C LYS A 3 5.64 13.88 -21.54
N LEU A 4 5.19 13.99 -20.28
CA LEU A 4 3.81 14.38 -19.96
C LEU A 4 3.34 15.53 -20.86
N ASN A 5 4.30 16.37 -21.30
CA ASN A 5 4.22 17.40 -22.34
C ASN A 5 3.69 17.00 -23.73
N GLU A 6 3.41 15.74 -24.00
CA GLU A 6 2.87 15.25 -25.27
C GLU A 6 1.41 14.77 -25.18
N MET A 7 0.80 14.73 -23.98
CA MET A 7 -0.63 14.44 -23.84
C MET A 7 -1.46 15.65 -24.30
N GLN A 8 -2.38 15.44 -25.25
CA GLN A 8 -3.16 16.49 -25.94
C GLN A 8 -4.26 17.10 -25.08
N ASP A 9 -4.90 16.29 -24.24
CA ASP A 9 -5.82 16.71 -23.20
C ASP A 9 -5.11 16.47 -21.86
N ARG A 10 -5.19 17.39 -20.90
CA ARG A 10 -4.58 17.21 -19.57
C ARG A 10 -5.46 17.75 -18.48
N ILE A 11 -5.42 17.07 -17.35
CA ILE A 11 -6.10 17.53 -16.14
C ILE A 11 -5.16 18.34 -15.26
N TYR A 12 -3.84 18.12 -15.37
CA TYR A 12 -2.85 18.87 -14.60
C TYR A 12 -2.48 20.19 -15.24
N SER A 13 -2.22 21.18 -14.38
CA SER A 13 -1.60 22.42 -14.80
C SER A 13 -0.16 22.20 -15.28
N LYS A 14 0.36 23.13 -16.08
CA LYS A 14 1.77 23.10 -16.51
C LYS A 14 2.74 23.08 -15.32
N GLU A 15 2.43 23.83 -14.26
CA GLU A 15 3.27 23.87 -13.05
C GLU A 15 3.36 22.51 -12.38
N GLU A 16 2.23 21.80 -12.23
CA GLU A 16 2.20 20.46 -11.65
C GLU A 16 3.00 19.44 -12.48
N ILE A 17 2.90 19.52 -13.80
CA ILE A 17 3.66 18.66 -14.70
C ILE A 17 5.16 18.95 -14.62
N ASP A 18 5.54 20.22 -14.59
CA ASP A 18 6.95 20.62 -14.44
C ASP A 18 7.50 20.14 -13.09
N LYS A 19 6.71 20.22 -12.01
CA LYS A 19 7.04 19.63 -10.70
C LYS A 19 7.22 18.12 -10.78
N ILE A 20 6.28 17.37 -11.35
CA ILE A 20 6.37 15.90 -11.51
C ILE A 20 7.65 15.51 -12.27
N ASN A 21 7.93 16.17 -13.40
CA ASN A 21 9.14 15.90 -14.20
C ASN A 21 10.43 16.20 -13.43
N LYS A 22 10.47 17.33 -12.70
CA LYS A 22 11.58 17.68 -11.79
C LYS A 22 11.81 16.57 -10.76
N TYR A 23 10.76 16.04 -10.15
CA TYR A 23 10.86 15.02 -9.11
C TYR A 23 11.27 13.65 -9.65
N PHE A 24 10.85 13.26 -10.85
CA PHE A 24 11.38 12.06 -11.50
C PHE A 24 12.90 12.16 -11.73
N LEU A 25 13.39 13.33 -12.15
CA LEU A 25 14.83 13.57 -12.28
C LEU A 25 15.55 13.44 -10.93
N LYS A 26 15.01 14.05 -9.87
CA LYS A 26 15.56 13.95 -8.51
C LYS A 26 15.62 12.51 -8.03
N SER A 27 14.54 11.74 -8.20
CA SER A 27 14.50 10.33 -7.82
C SER A 27 15.61 9.52 -8.49
N LYS A 28 15.81 9.73 -9.80
CA LYS A 28 16.84 9.06 -10.57
C LYS A 28 18.23 9.38 -10.02
N ASN A 29 18.52 10.66 -9.76
CA ASN A 29 19.81 11.08 -9.20
C ASN A 29 20.07 10.44 -7.84
N ILE A 30 19.05 10.37 -6.97
CA ILE A 30 19.16 9.71 -5.67
C ILE A 30 19.44 8.21 -5.83
N SER A 31 18.73 7.51 -6.72
CA SER A 31 18.99 6.09 -7.00
C SER A 31 20.43 5.85 -7.48
N GLU A 32 20.95 6.72 -8.35
CA GLU A 32 22.34 6.63 -8.82
C GLU A 32 23.35 6.83 -7.67
N LEU A 33 23.11 7.79 -6.78
CA LEU A 33 23.94 8.03 -5.59
C LEU A 33 23.91 6.84 -4.62
N LEU A 34 22.72 6.31 -4.32
CA LEU A 34 22.55 5.13 -3.46
C LEU A 34 23.26 3.90 -4.03
N ASN A 35 23.14 3.66 -5.34
CA ASN A 35 23.83 2.57 -6.01
C ASN A 35 25.35 2.73 -5.92
N ALA A 36 25.88 3.93 -6.15
CA ALA A 36 27.31 4.21 -6.02
C ALA A 36 27.81 3.94 -4.58
N TYR A 37 27.04 4.35 -3.57
CA TYR A 37 27.36 4.07 -2.17
C TYR A 37 27.34 2.57 -1.86
N CYS A 38 26.27 1.86 -2.26
CA CYS A 38 26.13 0.42 -2.03
C CYS A 38 27.32 -0.37 -2.60
N VAL A 39 27.76 -0.03 -3.82
CA VAL A 39 28.95 -0.63 -4.44
C VAL A 39 30.23 -0.34 -3.65
N LYS A 40 30.44 0.90 -3.19
CA LYS A 40 31.59 1.24 -2.33
C LYS A 40 31.56 0.44 -1.02
N TYR A 41 30.39 0.34 -0.40
CA TYR A 41 30.18 -0.35 0.87
C TYR A 41 30.43 -1.86 0.77
N ILE A 42 29.85 -2.54 -0.24
CA ILE A 42 30.06 -3.97 -0.48
C ILE A 42 31.54 -4.28 -0.73
N LYS A 43 32.25 -3.43 -1.48
CA LYS A 43 33.71 -3.58 -1.71
C LYS A 43 34.53 -3.49 -0.43
N LYS A 44 34.09 -2.66 0.54
CA LYS A 44 34.76 -2.50 1.83
C LYS A 44 34.52 -3.69 2.76
N PHE A 45 33.41 -4.41 2.60
CA PHE A 45 33.02 -5.56 3.44
C PHE A 45 32.71 -6.82 2.60
N PRO A 46 33.70 -7.39 1.89
CA PRO A 46 33.49 -8.46 0.91
C PRO A 46 33.01 -9.79 1.51
N GLU A 47 33.09 -9.95 2.84
CA GLU A 47 32.67 -11.16 3.56
C GLU A 47 31.18 -11.16 3.93
N ARG A 48 30.48 -10.02 3.80
CA ARG A 48 29.03 -9.89 4.07
C ARG A 48 28.14 -10.36 2.91
N LYS A 49 28.57 -11.38 2.16
CA LYS A 49 27.85 -11.86 0.96
C LYS A 49 26.52 -12.56 1.24
N GLU A 50 26.19 -12.89 2.49
CA GLU A 50 24.97 -13.65 2.82
C GLU A 50 24.10 -13.01 3.92
N PHE A 51 22.80 -13.17 3.72
CA PHE A 51 21.65 -12.61 4.45
C PHE A 51 21.55 -13.08 5.89
N ILE A 52 22.17 -12.38 6.85
CA ILE A 52 22.02 -12.81 8.26
C ILE A 52 21.56 -11.71 9.22
N GLU A 53 21.81 -10.42 8.99
CA GLU A 53 21.18 -9.28 9.71
C GLU A 53 21.75 -7.95 9.18
N LEU A 54 20.89 -6.97 8.85
CA LEU A 54 21.33 -5.61 8.51
C LEU A 54 21.94 -4.96 9.77
N ASN A 55 23.15 -4.42 9.66
CA ASN A 55 23.67 -3.52 10.68
C ASN A 55 23.02 -2.12 10.58
N ASP A 56 23.32 -1.24 11.54
CA ASP A 56 22.66 0.08 11.63
C ASP A 56 22.88 0.95 10.38
N ASN A 57 24.05 0.88 9.74
CA ASN A 57 24.32 1.61 8.49
C ASN A 57 23.55 1.02 7.31
N GLU A 58 23.50 -0.32 7.20
CA GLU A 58 22.73 -1.04 6.19
C GLU A 58 21.22 -0.81 6.36
N TYR A 59 20.76 -0.68 7.60
CA TYR A 59 19.38 -0.34 7.95
C TYR A 59 19.01 1.07 7.52
N VAL A 60 19.83 2.08 7.87
CA VAL A 60 19.58 3.47 7.44
C VAL A 60 19.68 3.61 5.91
N PHE A 61 20.64 2.95 5.28
CA PHE A 61 20.73 2.90 3.82
C PHE A 61 19.41 2.38 3.21
N ASN A 62 18.91 1.26 3.72
CA ASN A 62 17.68 0.65 3.22
C ASN A 62 16.43 1.51 3.54
N LEU A 63 16.43 2.28 4.64
CA LEU A 63 15.38 3.29 4.89
C LEU A 63 15.39 4.42 3.84
N ILE A 64 16.56 4.89 3.41
CA ILE A 64 16.69 5.93 2.38
C ILE A 64 16.26 5.38 1.01
N GLU A 65 16.71 4.16 0.69
CA GLU A 65 16.28 3.42 -0.51
C GLU A 65 14.76 3.27 -0.55
N ASP A 66 14.14 2.79 0.54
CA ASP A 66 12.69 2.68 0.66
C ASP A 66 11.97 4.01 0.52
N SER A 67 12.48 5.05 1.16
CA SER A 67 11.89 6.39 1.09
C SER A 67 11.86 6.89 -0.35
N ASN A 68 12.96 6.73 -1.10
CA ASN A 68 13.02 7.10 -2.51
C ASN A 68 12.10 6.21 -3.37
N PHE A 69 12.05 4.91 -3.10
CA PHE A 69 11.15 3.97 -3.79
C PHE A 69 9.68 4.40 -3.66
N PHE A 70 9.20 4.65 -2.43
CA PHE A 70 7.80 5.01 -2.20
C PHE A 70 7.43 6.40 -2.73
N VAL A 71 8.37 7.35 -2.75
CA VAL A 71 8.14 8.66 -3.39
C VAL A 71 8.04 8.52 -4.90
N ASN A 72 8.95 7.77 -5.51
CA ASN A 72 8.90 7.51 -6.94
C ASN A 72 7.62 6.77 -7.31
N LYS A 73 7.22 5.79 -6.51
CA LYS A 73 5.92 5.13 -6.64
C LYS A 73 4.76 6.12 -6.59
N ALA A 74 4.75 7.05 -5.63
CA ALA A 74 3.72 8.09 -5.55
C ALA A 74 3.68 8.99 -6.80
N LEU A 75 4.84 9.34 -7.37
CA LEU A 75 4.91 10.10 -8.63
C LEU A 75 4.33 9.31 -9.80
N ASN A 76 4.63 8.01 -9.90
CA ASN A 76 4.05 7.15 -10.95
C ASN A 76 2.54 7.04 -10.77
N ASP A 77 2.06 6.89 -9.54
CA ASP A 77 0.65 6.90 -9.20
C ASP A 77 -0.03 8.23 -9.60
N LEU A 78 0.64 9.39 -9.50
CA LEU A 78 0.10 10.64 -10.02
C LEU A 78 0.00 10.66 -11.56
N VAL A 79 1.00 10.13 -12.27
CA VAL A 79 0.91 10.01 -13.73
C VAL A 79 -0.23 9.08 -14.14
N LEU A 80 -0.37 7.95 -13.44
CA LEU A 80 -1.43 6.98 -13.66
C LEU A 80 -2.80 7.52 -13.26
N PHE A 81 -2.88 8.41 -12.28
CA PHE A 81 -4.11 9.11 -11.92
C PHE A 81 -4.62 9.96 -13.09
N GLU A 82 -3.75 10.75 -13.73
CA GLU A 82 -4.12 11.51 -14.93
C GLU A 82 -4.57 10.58 -16.05
N PHE A 83 -3.81 9.52 -16.34
CA PHE A 83 -4.18 8.56 -17.38
C PHE A 83 -5.52 7.86 -17.10
N GLY A 84 -5.74 7.38 -15.87
CA GLY A 84 -6.97 6.68 -15.48
C GLY A 84 -8.19 7.60 -15.47
N THR A 85 -8.00 8.87 -15.10
CA THR A 85 -9.06 9.90 -15.16
C THR A 85 -9.46 10.14 -16.62
N MET A 86 -8.48 10.29 -17.52
CA MET A 86 -8.75 10.54 -18.93
C MET A 86 -9.36 9.35 -19.68
N ASN A 87 -9.11 8.13 -19.21
CA ASN A 87 -9.59 6.90 -19.82
C ASN A 87 -10.66 6.20 -18.96
N HIS A 88 -11.42 6.96 -18.16
CA HIS A 88 -12.38 6.41 -17.18
C HIS A 88 -13.42 5.43 -17.78
N ASP A 89 -13.75 5.56 -19.07
CA ASP A 89 -14.68 4.67 -19.78
C ASP A 89 -14.03 3.35 -20.27
N ASN A 90 -12.71 3.22 -20.19
CA ASN A 90 -12.00 2.05 -20.69
C ASN A 90 -11.89 0.97 -19.59
N GLU A 91 -12.61 -0.14 -19.77
CA GLU A 91 -12.59 -1.30 -18.86
C GLU A 91 -11.19 -1.89 -18.62
N ILE A 92 -10.25 -1.67 -19.55
CA ILE A 92 -8.86 -2.14 -19.46
C ILE A 92 -8.05 -1.25 -18.52
N THR A 93 -8.42 0.01 -18.32
CA THR A 93 -7.68 0.94 -17.44
C THR A 93 -8.18 0.90 -16.00
N TYR A 94 -7.29 1.10 -15.03
CA TYR A 94 -7.71 1.28 -13.65
C TYR A 94 -8.31 2.67 -13.47
N PRO A 95 -9.26 2.82 -12.54
CA PRO A 95 -9.83 4.13 -12.26
C PRO A 95 -8.78 5.05 -11.63
N GLY A 96 -8.85 6.34 -11.95
CA GLY A 96 -7.93 7.34 -11.42
C GLY A 96 -7.88 7.32 -9.88
N ARG A 97 -9.03 7.25 -9.21
CA ARG A 97 -9.10 7.18 -7.74
C ARG A 97 -8.20 6.11 -7.12
N LEU A 98 -7.96 4.98 -7.79
CA LEU A 98 -7.10 3.93 -7.26
C LEU A 98 -5.69 4.48 -7.10
N PHE A 99 -5.14 5.04 -8.18
CA PHE A 99 -3.78 5.57 -8.20
C PHE A 99 -3.61 6.73 -7.22
N LEU A 100 -4.57 7.65 -7.13
CA LEU A 100 -4.49 8.73 -6.14
C LEU A 100 -4.40 8.19 -4.70
N ASN A 101 -5.19 7.16 -4.37
CA ASN A 101 -5.15 6.52 -3.05
C ASN A 101 -3.82 5.81 -2.79
N ASN A 102 -3.21 5.26 -3.83
CA ASN A 102 -1.92 4.59 -3.79
C ASN A 102 -0.77 5.60 -3.59
N ALA A 103 -0.84 6.76 -4.24
CA ALA A 103 0.08 7.86 -4.02
C ALA A 103 0.05 8.33 -2.56
N ILE A 104 -1.15 8.54 -2.02
CA ILE A 104 -1.38 8.92 -0.61
C ILE A 104 -0.80 7.88 0.36
N SER A 105 -1.02 6.60 0.08
CA SER A 105 -0.52 5.52 0.94
C SER A 105 1.01 5.45 0.91
N SER A 106 1.60 5.59 -0.28
CA SER A 106 3.05 5.60 -0.47
C SER A 106 3.71 6.78 0.23
N LEU A 107 3.08 7.96 0.23
CA LEU A 107 3.55 9.11 1.00
C LEU A 107 3.57 8.87 2.51
N ILE A 108 2.51 8.25 3.06
CA ILE A 108 2.46 7.95 4.50
C ILE A 108 3.58 6.97 4.88
N ILE A 109 3.82 5.94 4.06
CA ILE A 109 4.90 4.99 4.29
C ILE A 109 6.25 5.71 4.26
N CYS A 110 6.48 6.58 3.27
CA CYS A 110 7.69 7.38 3.19
C CYS A 110 7.90 8.25 4.45
N TRP A 111 6.84 8.91 4.93
CA TRP A 111 6.90 9.69 6.17
C TRP A 111 7.25 8.86 7.41
N GLU A 112 6.76 7.62 7.48
CA GLU A 112 7.13 6.67 8.52
C GLU A 112 8.63 6.32 8.45
N ARG A 113 9.19 6.13 7.25
CA ARG A 113 10.63 5.91 7.05
C ARG A 113 11.46 7.13 7.41
N ILE A 114 11.13 8.31 6.91
CA ILE A 114 11.81 9.58 7.23
C ILE A 114 11.82 9.84 8.73
N THR A 115 10.71 9.61 9.42
CA THR A 115 10.64 9.80 10.88
C THR A 115 11.58 8.87 11.62
N ASN A 116 11.73 7.62 11.15
CA ASN A 116 12.70 6.69 11.71
C ASN A 116 14.13 7.14 11.44
N ILE A 117 14.45 7.58 10.22
CA ILE A 117 15.79 8.10 9.88
C ILE A 117 16.13 9.30 10.79
N LEU A 118 15.23 10.28 10.88
CA LEU A 118 15.42 11.45 11.75
C LEU A 118 15.55 11.02 13.23
N SER A 119 14.76 10.05 13.68
CA SER A 119 14.86 9.54 15.05
C SER A 119 16.23 8.92 15.34
N ILE A 120 16.85 8.26 14.35
CA ILE A 120 18.21 7.73 14.47
C ILE A 120 19.23 8.88 14.49
N ILE A 121 19.14 9.82 13.55
CA ILE A 121 20.05 10.98 13.42
C ILE A 121 20.08 11.82 14.71
N TYR A 122 18.92 12.07 15.31
CA TYR A 122 18.79 12.90 16.51
C TYR A 122 18.75 12.08 17.81
N GLU A 123 19.21 10.83 17.76
CA GLU A 123 19.40 9.94 18.91
C GLU A 123 18.15 9.80 19.80
N ILE A 124 16.98 9.71 19.17
CA ILE A 124 15.72 9.49 19.88
C ILE A 124 15.69 8.07 20.45
N GLU A 125 15.44 7.96 21.75
CA GLU A 125 15.40 6.67 22.43
C GLU A 125 14.15 5.85 22.04
N TYR A 126 14.41 4.66 21.49
CA TYR A 126 13.41 3.65 21.16
C TYR A 126 13.07 2.81 22.40
N ASP A 127 11.78 2.59 22.61
CA ASP A 127 11.28 1.73 23.69
C ASP A 127 11.47 0.26 23.30
N LYS A 128 12.31 -0.46 24.07
CA LYS A 128 12.65 -1.87 23.81
C LYS A 128 11.57 -2.85 24.27
N ILE A 129 10.74 -2.44 25.22
CA ILE A 129 9.77 -3.29 25.90
C ILE A 129 8.41 -3.12 25.23
N ASN A 130 8.00 -1.87 25.02
CA ASN A 130 6.72 -1.54 24.43
C ASN A 130 6.90 -0.93 23.04
N LEU A 131 6.99 -1.79 22.02
CA LEU A 131 7.18 -1.38 20.63
C LEU A 131 6.10 -0.42 20.11
N ARG A 132 4.89 -0.39 20.71
CA ARG A 132 3.84 0.59 20.35
C ARG A 132 4.28 2.03 20.62
N ASN A 133 5.18 2.24 21.59
CA ASN A 133 5.80 3.53 21.88
C ASN A 133 6.71 4.04 20.77
N ASN A 134 7.07 3.19 19.80
CA ASN A 134 7.87 3.52 18.63
C ASN A 134 7.01 3.67 17.36
N SER A 135 5.69 3.81 17.48
CA SER A 135 4.83 4.15 16.34
C SER A 135 5.15 5.54 15.78
N PHE A 136 4.93 5.74 14.47
CA PHE A 136 5.15 7.02 13.77
C PHE A 136 4.70 8.25 14.59
N ASN A 137 3.44 8.28 15.03
CA ASN A 137 2.88 9.40 15.78
C ASN A 137 3.59 9.67 17.12
N ARG A 138 4.13 8.62 17.78
CA ARG A 138 4.85 8.75 19.05
C ARG A 138 6.30 9.13 18.83
N LEU A 139 6.98 8.52 17.86
CA LEU A 139 8.33 8.91 17.46
C LEU A 139 8.37 10.36 17.00
N HIS A 140 7.44 10.78 16.13
CA HIS A 140 7.33 12.17 15.70
C HIS A 140 7.15 13.12 16.89
N LYS A 141 6.32 12.77 17.89
CA LYS A 141 6.15 13.59 19.10
C LYS A 141 7.44 13.71 19.92
N LYS A 142 8.18 12.60 20.07
CA LYS A 142 9.50 12.61 20.72
C LYS A 142 10.48 13.49 19.95
N LEU A 143 10.51 13.33 18.62
CA LEU A 143 11.39 14.05 17.71
C LEU A 143 11.18 15.57 17.81
N ILE A 144 9.96 16.08 17.65
CA ILE A 144 9.68 17.53 17.74
C ILE A 144 9.95 18.14 19.13
N SER A 145 10.05 17.29 20.17
CA SER A 145 10.36 17.72 21.53
C SER A 145 11.87 17.73 21.82
N ASN A 146 12.69 17.10 20.96
CA ASN A 146 14.13 17.00 21.13
C ASN A 146 14.85 18.33 20.82
N GLU A 147 15.73 18.77 21.72
CA GLU A 147 16.41 20.07 21.61
C GLU A 147 17.45 20.13 20.49
N SER A 148 18.12 19.02 20.16
CA SER A 148 19.04 18.94 19.02
C SER A 148 18.27 19.07 17.71
N PHE A 149 17.15 18.35 17.60
CA PHE A 149 16.27 18.43 16.44
C PHE A 149 15.70 19.84 16.26
N LYS A 150 15.21 20.51 17.33
CA LYS A 150 14.69 21.88 17.26
C LYS A 150 15.67 22.90 16.67
N LYS A 151 16.97 22.67 16.84
CA LYS A 151 18.03 23.54 16.32
C LYS A 151 18.43 23.21 14.87
N SER A 152 17.89 22.15 14.30
CA SER A 152 18.21 21.76 12.93
C SER A 152 17.51 22.64 11.91
N ASN A 153 18.11 22.74 10.74
CA ASN A 153 17.53 23.36 9.54
C ASN A 153 16.31 22.60 8.99
N ILE A 154 16.07 21.35 9.41
CA ILE A 154 14.92 20.52 9.01
C ILE A 154 13.71 20.74 9.93
N TYR A 155 13.90 21.18 11.18
CA TYR A 155 12.83 21.32 12.17
C TYR A 155 11.62 22.10 11.67
N GLY A 156 11.85 23.33 11.20
CA GLY A 156 10.78 24.20 10.71
C GLY A 156 10.00 23.58 9.55
N LYS A 157 10.70 22.86 8.67
CA LYS A 157 10.08 22.18 7.54
C LYS A 157 9.17 21.03 7.99
N VAL A 158 9.64 20.19 8.91
CA VAL A 158 8.84 19.08 9.48
C VAL A 158 7.63 19.60 10.26
N CYS A 159 7.78 20.68 11.02
CA CYS A 159 6.68 21.29 11.77
C CYS A 159 5.60 21.89 10.86
N ASN A 160 5.99 22.56 9.77
CA ASN A 160 5.06 23.21 8.83
C ASN A 160 4.07 22.23 8.17
N LEU A 161 4.46 20.97 7.98
CA LEU A 161 3.57 19.96 7.40
C LEU A 161 2.35 19.64 8.28
N ARG A 162 2.49 19.74 9.60
CA ARG A 162 1.41 19.43 10.54
C ARG A 162 0.48 20.62 10.72
N SER A 163 1.01 21.85 10.67
CA SER A 163 0.21 23.07 10.82
C SER A 163 -0.72 23.33 9.63
N ASN A 164 -0.38 22.84 8.43
CA ASN A 164 -1.16 23.10 7.22
C ASN A 164 -2.37 22.16 7.01
N HIS A 165 -2.77 21.35 8.01
CA HIS A 165 -3.82 20.32 7.92
C HIS A 165 -3.64 19.25 6.82
N ILE A 166 -2.57 19.34 6.03
CA ILE A 166 -2.21 18.44 4.93
C ILE A 166 -2.10 16.98 5.41
N PHE A 167 -1.37 16.73 6.51
CA PHE A 167 -1.27 15.39 7.09
C PHE A 167 -2.62 14.81 7.52
N HIS A 168 -3.53 15.67 8.01
CA HIS A 168 -4.86 15.22 8.42
C HIS A 168 -5.67 14.77 7.21
N ILE A 169 -5.65 15.55 6.12
CA ILE A 169 -6.35 15.22 4.88
C ILE A 169 -5.83 13.89 4.28
N ILE A 170 -4.50 13.77 4.13
CA ILE A 170 -3.84 12.56 3.59
C ILE A 170 -4.16 11.34 4.47
N ASN A 171 -4.02 11.47 5.79
CA ASN A 171 -4.30 10.38 6.72
C ASN A 171 -5.79 9.99 6.73
N ASP A 172 -6.71 10.94 6.65
CA ASP A 172 -8.14 10.65 6.60
C ASP A 172 -8.52 9.88 5.33
N ILE A 173 -7.96 10.27 4.18
CA ILE A 173 -8.18 9.54 2.92
C ILE A 173 -7.61 8.13 3.05
N SER A 174 -6.38 7.99 3.53
CA SER A 174 -5.74 6.69 3.74
C SER A 174 -6.51 5.78 4.70
N VAL A 175 -6.99 6.29 5.83
CA VAL A 175 -7.77 5.51 6.80
C VAL A 175 -9.12 5.10 6.23
N ALA A 176 -9.81 6.01 5.53
CA ALA A 176 -11.08 5.70 4.90
C ALA A 176 -10.93 4.58 3.86
N ASN A 177 -9.92 4.68 2.99
CA ASN A 177 -9.68 3.65 1.98
C ASN A 177 -9.30 2.30 2.58
N ARG A 178 -8.53 2.27 3.67
CA ARG A 178 -8.10 1.02 4.31
C ARG A 178 -9.20 0.32 5.10
N HIS A 179 -9.96 1.05 5.90
CA HIS A 179 -10.77 0.48 6.99
C HIS A 179 -12.27 0.78 6.94
N ARG A 180 -12.68 1.82 6.22
CA ARG A 180 -14.09 2.28 6.20
C ARG A 180 -14.63 2.20 4.79
N ILE A 181 -15.87 2.61 4.55
CA ILE A 181 -16.33 2.85 3.19
C ILE A 181 -15.40 3.89 2.52
N SER A 182 -14.94 3.58 1.32
CA SER A 182 -14.05 4.42 0.54
C SER A 182 -14.70 5.78 0.28
N LYS A 183 -13.93 6.88 0.40
CA LYS A 183 -14.48 8.25 0.30
C LYS A 183 -15.24 8.52 -1.00
N HIS A 184 -14.80 7.92 -2.10
CA HIS A 184 -15.47 8.06 -3.40
C HIS A 184 -16.93 7.58 -3.36
N LEU A 185 -17.22 6.45 -2.70
CA LEU A 185 -18.59 5.94 -2.59
C LEU A 185 -19.46 6.83 -1.70
N ILE A 186 -18.88 7.40 -0.63
CA ILE A 186 -19.56 8.38 0.24
C ILE A 186 -19.87 9.67 -0.51
N GLN A 187 -18.98 10.12 -1.38
CA GLN A 187 -19.22 11.30 -2.20
C GLN A 187 -20.25 11.00 -3.29
N ILE A 188 -20.17 9.86 -3.98
CA ILE A 188 -21.17 9.41 -4.95
C ILE A 188 -22.57 9.39 -4.32
N SER A 189 -22.73 8.88 -3.10
CA SER A 189 -24.05 8.88 -2.44
C SER A 189 -24.57 10.30 -2.17
N ARG A 190 -23.67 11.27 -1.96
CA ARG A 190 -23.97 12.70 -1.71
C ARG A 190 -24.10 13.57 -2.96
N LEU A 191 -23.73 13.07 -4.14
CA LEU A 191 -23.83 13.83 -5.39
C LEU A 191 -25.29 14.09 -5.77
N ASP A 192 -25.53 15.29 -6.31
CA ASP A 192 -26.81 15.69 -6.88
C ASP A 192 -27.22 14.76 -8.03
N LYS A 193 -28.53 14.52 -8.15
CA LYS A 193 -29.11 13.61 -9.15
C LYS A 193 -28.71 14.02 -10.58
N GLU A 194 -28.69 15.32 -10.86
CA GLU A 194 -28.28 15.87 -12.17
C GLU A 194 -26.81 15.57 -12.51
N LYS A 195 -25.91 15.54 -11.51
CA LYS A 195 -24.50 15.16 -11.72
C LYS A 195 -24.35 13.66 -11.99
N LYS A 196 -25.19 12.83 -11.35
CA LYS A 196 -25.21 11.37 -11.56
C LYS A 196 -25.73 10.98 -12.94
N GLU A 197 -26.65 11.77 -13.48
CA GLU A 197 -27.25 11.53 -14.80
C GLU A 197 -26.42 12.11 -15.96
N ASN A 198 -25.37 12.89 -15.67
CA ASN A 198 -24.47 13.40 -16.69
C ASN A 198 -23.45 12.31 -17.09
N PRO A 199 -23.52 11.74 -18.31
CA PRO A 199 -22.62 10.67 -18.75
C PRO A 199 -21.17 11.14 -18.91
N ASN A 200 -20.91 12.45 -19.00
CA ASN A 200 -19.56 13.02 -19.11
C ASN A 200 -19.00 13.48 -17.75
N TYR A 201 -19.70 13.23 -16.65
CA TYR A 201 -19.24 13.62 -15.33
C TYR A 201 -18.13 12.69 -14.86
N ASN A 202 -16.92 13.24 -14.74
CA ASN A 202 -15.78 12.51 -14.20
C ASN A 202 -15.52 12.89 -12.75
N PHE A 203 -15.89 11.98 -11.85
CA PHE A 203 -15.75 12.15 -10.41
C PHE A 203 -14.30 12.33 -9.95
N ASP A 204 -13.34 11.74 -10.66
CA ASP A 204 -11.93 11.77 -10.28
C ASP A 204 -11.36 13.20 -10.37
N ILE A 205 -11.93 14.09 -11.20
CA ILE A 205 -11.53 15.50 -11.33
C ILE A 205 -11.69 16.26 -10.01
N GLU A 206 -12.65 15.90 -9.15
CA GLU A 206 -12.86 16.59 -7.86
C GLU A 206 -11.67 16.43 -6.89
N PHE A 207 -10.77 15.47 -7.15
CA PHE A 207 -9.60 15.23 -6.31
C PHE A 207 -8.31 15.90 -6.80
N ILE A 208 -8.35 16.65 -7.91
CA ILE A 208 -7.16 17.39 -8.41
C ILE A 208 -6.52 18.28 -7.33
N PRO A 209 -7.26 19.01 -6.46
CA PRO A 209 -6.62 19.82 -5.41
C PRO A 209 -5.74 19.01 -4.44
N ILE A 210 -5.95 17.70 -4.33
CA ILE A 210 -5.15 16.80 -3.50
C ILE A 210 -3.81 16.51 -4.16
N VAL A 211 -3.72 16.56 -5.50
CA VAL A 211 -2.47 16.37 -6.24
C VAL A 211 -1.46 17.45 -5.88
N THR A 212 -1.88 18.72 -5.84
CA THR A 212 -1.02 19.81 -5.40
C THR A 212 -0.48 19.56 -3.98
N ILE A 213 -1.34 19.11 -3.07
CA ILE A 213 -0.96 18.75 -1.70
C ILE A 213 0.08 17.60 -1.69
N ILE A 214 -0.09 16.59 -2.52
CA ILE A 214 0.85 15.46 -2.67
C ILE A 214 2.20 15.97 -3.18
N LEU A 215 2.22 16.83 -4.21
CA LEU A 215 3.44 17.37 -4.79
C LEU A 215 4.24 18.22 -3.80
N ASP A 216 3.56 19.04 -2.99
CA ASP A 216 4.23 19.83 -1.95
C ASP A 216 4.85 18.95 -0.86
N ASN A 217 4.26 17.78 -0.56
CA ASN A 217 4.89 16.79 0.33
C ASN A 217 6.14 16.18 -0.31
N ILE A 218 6.08 15.85 -1.60
CA ILE A 218 7.18 15.24 -2.33
C ILE A 218 8.38 16.18 -2.40
N ASP A 219 8.17 17.48 -2.61
CA ASP A 219 9.24 18.48 -2.61
C ASP A 219 10.04 18.42 -1.31
N LEU A 220 9.34 18.47 -0.18
CA LEU A 220 9.97 18.45 1.14
C LEU A 220 10.63 17.11 1.44
N ILE A 221 10.01 16.00 1.07
CA ILE A 221 10.63 14.68 1.23
C ILE A 221 11.97 14.64 0.48
N TYR A 222 12.01 15.11 -0.77
CA TYR A 222 13.27 15.12 -1.52
C TYR A 222 14.31 16.05 -0.94
N GLU A 223 13.91 17.22 -0.42
CA GLU A 223 14.84 18.08 0.31
C GLU A 223 15.45 17.36 1.53
N ILE A 224 14.64 16.63 2.30
CA ILE A 224 15.13 15.86 3.45
C ILE A 224 16.07 14.74 3.00
N LEU A 225 15.70 13.99 1.95
CA LEU A 225 16.51 12.89 1.43
C LEU A 225 17.85 13.39 0.88
N GLU A 226 17.87 14.49 0.13
CA GLU A 226 19.09 15.12 -0.40
C GLU A 226 20.03 15.54 0.74
N MET A 227 19.49 16.20 1.77
CA MET A 227 20.26 16.57 2.95
C MET A 227 20.84 15.35 3.66
N MET A 228 20.00 14.33 3.88
CA MET A 228 20.43 13.09 4.51
C MET A 228 21.54 12.40 3.72
N ILE A 229 21.43 12.30 2.40
CA ILE A 229 22.44 11.65 1.54
C ILE A 229 23.77 12.41 1.58
N CYS A 230 23.74 13.75 1.59
CA CYS A 230 24.94 14.56 1.72
C CYS A 230 25.65 14.35 3.07
N GLU A 231 24.88 14.23 4.15
CA GLU A 231 25.42 13.97 5.49
C GLU A 231 25.75 12.48 5.71
N PHE A 232 25.21 11.58 4.87
CA PHE A 232 25.30 10.13 5.05
C PHE A 232 26.73 9.59 4.96
N GLU A 233 27.59 10.15 4.10
CA GLU A 233 29.00 9.71 4.01
C GLU A 233 29.81 10.07 5.27
N ASP A 234 29.47 11.16 5.96
CA ASP A 234 30.05 11.57 7.25
C ASP A 234 29.42 10.82 8.43
N PHE A 235 28.23 10.27 8.23
CA PHE A 235 27.49 9.45 9.19
C PHE A 235 28.06 8.03 9.26
N VAL A 236 29.23 7.88 9.89
CA VAL A 236 29.51 6.61 10.58
C VAL A 236 28.67 6.66 11.86
N ILE A 237 27.62 5.83 11.96
CA ILE A 237 26.83 5.68 13.20
C ILE A 237 27.76 5.12 14.29
N ASN A 238 28.47 6.02 14.95
CA ASN A 238 29.24 5.76 16.15
C ASN A 238 28.30 6.10 17.31
N LYS A 239 27.59 5.09 17.84
CA LYS A 239 27.24 4.89 19.27
C LYS A 239 25.80 4.55 19.64
N SER A 240 24.80 4.62 18.77
CA SER A 240 23.44 4.18 19.15
C SER A 240 23.17 2.76 18.69
N LYS A 241 23.08 1.81 19.62
CA LYS A 241 22.50 0.48 19.33
C LYS A 241 21.07 0.68 18.82
N VAL A 242 20.85 0.68 17.50
CA VAL A 242 19.49 0.55 16.98
C VAL A 242 18.98 -0.78 17.50
N VAL A 243 17.87 -0.73 18.24
CA VAL A 243 17.26 -1.96 18.74
C VAL A 243 16.69 -2.63 17.52
N HIS A 244 17.42 -3.64 17.01
CA HIS A 244 17.07 -4.43 15.85
C HIS A 244 15.59 -4.79 15.87
N VAL A 245 14.81 -4.10 15.04
CA VAL A 245 13.58 -4.65 14.46
C VAL A 245 13.90 -5.04 13.01
N VAL A 246 15.09 -5.60 12.79
CA VAL A 246 15.32 -6.43 11.60
C VAL A 246 14.80 -7.80 12.01
N GLN A 247 13.53 -8.07 11.71
CA GLN A 247 13.06 -9.44 11.79
C GLN A 247 13.99 -10.28 10.90
N LYS A 248 14.59 -11.30 11.49
CA LYS A 248 15.42 -12.26 10.80
C LYS A 248 14.52 -12.97 9.79
N LEU A 249 14.50 -12.48 8.56
CA LEU A 249 13.75 -13.09 7.48
C LEU A 249 14.49 -14.40 7.13
N ASN A 250 13.93 -15.53 7.57
CA ASN A 250 14.55 -16.84 7.40
C ASN A 250 14.28 -17.36 5.98
N PHE A 251 14.92 -16.75 4.98
CA PHE A 251 14.66 -17.01 3.55
C PHE A 251 15.02 -18.43 3.10
N LYS A 252 15.94 -19.11 3.80
CA LYS A 252 16.57 -20.34 3.32
C LYS A 252 15.63 -21.56 3.34
N ASP A 253 14.78 -21.69 4.35
CA ASP A 253 13.83 -22.80 4.48
C ASP A 253 12.60 -22.62 3.56
N ASP A 254 12.30 -21.39 3.16
CA ASP A 254 11.19 -21.06 2.27
C ASP A 254 11.56 -21.24 0.78
N TYR A 255 12.83 -21.08 0.41
CA TYR A 255 13.30 -21.10 -1.00
C TYR A 255 13.03 -22.43 -1.73
N ASP A 256 13.42 -23.56 -1.13
CA ASP A 256 13.27 -24.89 -1.76
C ASP A 256 11.81 -25.37 -1.80
N LEU A 257 10.98 -24.92 -0.85
CA LEU A 257 9.55 -25.22 -0.82
C LEU A 257 8.80 -24.40 -1.89
N ILE A 258 9.18 -23.13 -2.05
CA ILE A 258 8.58 -22.19 -2.99
C ILE A 258 8.93 -22.55 -4.43
N ILE A 259 10.17 -22.90 -4.74
CA ILE A 259 10.54 -23.37 -6.10
C ILE A 259 9.75 -24.62 -6.46
N ARG A 260 9.59 -25.58 -5.53
CA ARG A 260 8.74 -26.76 -5.77
C ARG A 260 7.28 -26.40 -5.99
N GLU A 261 6.69 -25.49 -5.20
CA GLU A 261 5.29 -25.08 -5.39
C GLU A 261 5.07 -24.28 -6.69
N LEU A 262 6.04 -23.45 -7.10
CA LEU A 262 5.98 -22.66 -8.33
C LEU A 262 6.23 -23.50 -9.59
N GLU A 263 7.14 -24.47 -9.53
CA GLU A 263 7.38 -25.44 -10.62
C GLU A 263 6.17 -26.38 -10.81
N LEU A 264 5.48 -26.75 -9.72
CA LEU A 264 4.30 -27.63 -9.77
C LEU A 264 3.00 -26.92 -10.24
N GLN A 265 2.94 -25.58 -10.20
CA GLN A 265 1.73 -24.82 -10.56
C GLN A 265 1.92 -23.83 -11.72
N GLY A 266 3.15 -23.64 -12.19
CA GLY A 266 3.57 -22.53 -13.04
C GLY A 266 2.93 -22.45 -14.42
N GLN A 267 2.36 -21.28 -14.69
CA GLN A 267 2.05 -20.63 -15.98
C GLN A 267 0.66 -20.85 -16.62
N ILE A 268 0.02 -22.03 -16.56
CA ILE A 268 -1.25 -22.24 -17.30
C ILE A 268 -2.50 -22.36 -16.41
N ARG A 269 -2.40 -22.93 -15.19
CA ARG A 269 -3.59 -23.07 -14.31
C ARG A 269 -4.01 -21.77 -13.64
N GLN A 270 -3.04 -20.96 -13.19
CA GLN A 270 -3.32 -19.73 -12.46
C GLN A 270 -3.98 -18.65 -13.34
N SER A 271 -3.66 -18.54 -14.63
CA SER A 271 -4.25 -17.52 -15.51
C SER A 271 -5.74 -17.80 -15.80
N VAL A 272 -6.11 -19.06 -16.03
CA VAL A 272 -7.51 -19.47 -16.21
C VAL A 272 -8.29 -19.31 -14.91
N GLU A 273 -7.72 -19.73 -13.78
CA GLU A 273 -8.34 -19.56 -12.46
C GLU A 273 -8.53 -18.07 -12.09
N LEU A 274 -7.60 -17.20 -12.46
CA LEU A 274 -7.72 -15.74 -12.26
C LEU A 274 -8.79 -15.09 -13.13
N VAL A 275 -8.90 -15.53 -14.39
CA VAL A 275 -9.98 -15.08 -15.28
C VAL A 275 -11.33 -15.53 -14.73
N ASN A 276 -11.43 -16.78 -14.26
CA ASN A 276 -12.64 -17.29 -13.63
C ASN A 276 -12.98 -16.52 -12.36
N LEU A 277 -12.02 -16.30 -11.45
CA LEU A 277 -12.23 -15.53 -10.24
C LEU A 277 -12.64 -14.07 -10.52
N SER A 278 -12.09 -13.44 -11.56
CA SER A 278 -12.56 -12.13 -12.03
C SER A 278 -13.98 -12.17 -12.60
N ASN A 279 -14.35 -13.24 -13.30
CA ASN A 279 -15.71 -13.41 -13.83
C ASN A 279 -16.70 -13.65 -12.68
N ASP A 280 -16.37 -14.54 -11.74
CA ASP A 280 -17.17 -14.82 -10.54
C ASP A 280 -17.40 -13.54 -9.71
N ALA A 281 -16.36 -12.70 -9.51
CA ALA A 281 -16.50 -11.43 -8.81
C ALA A 281 -17.41 -10.43 -9.57
N ARG A 282 -17.36 -10.42 -10.92
CA ARG A 282 -18.27 -9.60 -11.75
C ARG A 282 -19.70 -10.13 -11.72
N GLU A 283 -19.88 -11.44 -11.72
CA GLU A 283 -21.19 -12.09 -11.57
C GLU A 283 -21.77 -11.77 -10.21
N LEU A 284 -20.99 -11.87 -9.13
CA LEU A 284 -21.40 -11.49 -7.77
C LEU A 284 -21.80 -10.00 -7.70
N LEU A 285 -21.07 -9.11 -8.38
CA LEU A 285 -21.45 -7.69 -8.50
C LEU A 285 -22.79 -7.54 -9.23
N ARG A 286 -22.97 -8.22 -10.37
CA ARG A 286 -24.22 -8.17 -11.14
C ARG A 286 -25.39 -8.73 -10.35
N GLU A 287 -25.20 -9.85 -9.65
CA GLU A 287 -26.21 -10.42 -8.74
C GLU A 287 -26.59 -9.40 -7.67
N LEU A 288 -25.62 -8.72 -7.08
CA LEU A 288 -25.89 -7.72 -6.04
C LEU A 288 -26.65 -6.50 -6.58
N VAL A 289 -26.22 -5.97 -7.73
CA VAL A 289 -26.89 -4.85 -8.42
C VAL A 289 -28.31 -5.22 -8.79
N ASN A 290 -28.52 -6.41 -9.37
CA ASN A 290 -29.82 -6.86 -9.86
C ASN A 290 -30.76 -7.29 -8.72
N LYS A 291 -30.24 -7.89 -7.64
CA LYS A 291 -31.06 -8.48 -6.58
C LYS A 291 -31.43 -7.50 -5.47
N PHE A 292 -30.60 -6.50 -5.20
CA PHE A 292 -30.76 -5.65 -4.02
C PHE A 292 -31.20 -4.21 -4.31
N GLU A 293 -31.53 -3.86 -5.56
CA GLU A 293 -31.87 -2.48 -5.98
C GLU A 293 -31.04 -1.46 -5.20
N LEU A 294 -29.70 -1.57 -5.32
CA LEU A 294 -28.73 -1.01 -4.37
C LEU A 294 -29.11 0.39 -3.87
N ASP A 295 -29.65 0.45 -2.65
CA ASP A 295 -29.91 1.73 -2.01
C ASP A 295 -28.59 2.23 -1.45
N ALA A 296 -28.03 3.28 -2.06
CA ALA A 296 -26.83 3.96 -1.58
C ALA A 296 -26.98 4.56 -0.16
N LYS A 297 -28.20 4.54 0.41
CA LYS A 297 -28.46 4.88 1.82
C LYS A 297 -28.29 3.68 2.76
N ASN A 298 -28.25 2.45 2.25
CA ASN A 298 -27.97 1.27 3.05
C ASN A 298 -26.45 1.06 3.19
N GLU A 299 -25.96 1.19 4.42
CA GLU A 299 -24.53 1.10 4.73
C GLU A 299 -23.97 -0.29 4.42
N ILE A 300 -24.74 -1.37 4.64
CA ILE A 300 -24.34 -2.76 4.32
C ILE A 300 -24.10 -2.92 2.82
N HIS A 301 -25.01 -2.40 1.99
CA HIS A 301 -24.88 -2.45 0.53
C HIS A 301 -23.66 -1.67 0.05
N THR A 302 -23.43 -0.50 0.63
CA THR A 302 -22.26 0.33 0.28
C THR A 302 -20.94 -0.38 0.61
N TYR A 303 -20.87 -1.07 1.75
CA TYR A 303 -19.71 -1.91 2.10
C TYR A 303 -19.50 -3.06 1.12
N LEU A 304 -20.56 -3.79 0.76
CA LEU A 304 -20.49 -4.89 -0.21
C LEU A 304 -19.95 -4.43 -1.57
N ILE A 305 -20.50 -3.32 -2.10
CA ILE A 305 -20.04 -2.72 -3.35
C ILE A 305 -18.54 -2.38 -3.28
N ASP A 306 -18.11 -1.73 -2.20
CA ASP A 306 -16.70 -1.33 -2.01
C ASP A 306 -15.77 -2.55 -1.98
N ILE A 307 -16.13 -3.59 -1.23
CA ILE A 307 -15.33 -4.82 -1.13
C ILE A 307 -15.20 -5.47 -2.51
N ILE A 308 -16.27 -5.51 -3.31
CA ILE A 308 -16.24 -6.16 -4.62
C ILE A 308 -15.43 -5.36 -5.63
N PHE A 309 -15.59 -4.03 -5.66
CA PHE A 309 -14.74 -3.18 -6.50
C PHE A 309 -13.27 -3.39 -6.16
N ARG A 310 -12.92 -3.42 -4.88
CA ARG A 310 -11.56 -3.66 -4.41
C ARG A 310 -11.08 -5.07 -4.79
N LEU A 311 -11.92 -6.10 -4.66
CA LEU A 311 -11.56 -7.44 -5.12
C LEU A 311 -11.25 -7.46 -6.61
N LEU A 312 -12.08 -6.84 -7.45
CA LEU A 312 -11.84 -6.74 -8.88
C LEU A 312 -10.52 -6.00 -9.20
N GLU A 313 -10.20 -4.93 -8.47
CA GLU A 313 -8.91 -4.24 -8.56
C GLU A 313 -7.75 -5.20 -8.22
N GLY A 314 -7.88 -6.00 -7.15
CA GLY A 314 -6.89 -7.01 -6.75
C GLY A 314 -6.68 -8.11 -7.79
N CYS A 315 -7.78 -8.64 -8.36
CA CYS A 315 -7.73 -9.63 -9.44
C CYS A 315 -7.00 -9.07 -10.67
N LYS A 316 -7.31 -7.81 -11.03
CA LYS A 316 -6.68 -7.12 -12.16
C LYS A 316 -5.18 -6.92 -11.91
N CYS A 317 -4.78 -6.52 -10.71
CA CYS A 317 -3.36 -6.38 -10.36
C CYS A 317 -2.61 -7.70 -10.49
N LEU A 318 -3.18 -8.81 -10.02
CA LEU A 318 -2.54 -10.12 -10.17
C LEU A 318 -2.50 -10.60 -11.63
N LYS A 319 -3.52 -10.27 -12.44
CA LYS A 319 -3.46 -10.47 -13.90
C LYS A 319 -2.30 -9.67 -14.52
N ASP A 320 -2.10 -8.43 -14.08
CA ASP A 320 -1.02 -7.59 -14.59
C ASP A 320 0.36 -8.03 -14.09
N VAL A 321 0.47 -8.68 -12.92
CA VAL A 321 1.69 -9.44 -12.53
C VAL A 321 1.99 -10.53 -13.56
N ALA A 322 0.99 -11.34 -13.95
CA ALA A 322 1.18 -12.38 -14.96
C ALA A 322 1.55 -11.79 -16.33
N ASN A 323 0.98 -10.65 -16.71
CA ASN A 323 1.35 -9.92 -17.93
C ASN A 323 2.80 -9.41 -17.88
N CYS A 324 3.27 -8.93 -16.72
CA CYS A 324 4.67 -8.55 -16.53
C CYS A 324 5.61 -9.74 -16.70
N ILE A 325 5.31 -10.89 -16.09
CA ILE A 325 6.09 -12.12 -16.23
C ILE A 325 6.18 -12.56 -17.71
N ASN A 326 5.07 -12.43 -18.44
CA ASN A 326 5.00 -12.80 -19.86
C ASN A 326 5.49 -11.71 -20.83
N GLY A 327 5.95 -10.56 -20.32
CA GLY A 327 6.44 -9.44 -21.14
C GLY A 327 5.37 -8.72 -21.97
N THR A 328 4.09 -8.84 -21.63
CA THR A 328 2.96 -8.28 -22.41
C THR A 328 2.43 -6.95 -21.90
N ILE A 329 2.88 -6.47 -20.72
CA ILE A 329 2.34 -5.26 -20.05
C ILE A 329 2.48 -3.98 -20.89
N ASN A 330 3.55 -3.86 -21.67
CA ASN A 330 3.83 -2.70 -22.53
C ASN A 330 2.80 -2.49 -23.65
N ARG A 331 1.90 -3.47 -23.89
CA ARG A 331 0.81 -3.34 -24.87
C ARG A 331 -0.40 -2.57 -24.33
N TYR A 332 -0.55 -2.47 -23.00
CA TYR A 332 -1.74 -1.90 -22.36
C TYR A 332 -1.49 -0.53 -21.72
N TYR A 333 -0.25 -0.24 -21.34
CA TYR A 333 0.16 1.06 -20.80
C TYR A 333 1.28 1.65 -21.68
N PRO A 334 1.01 2.69 -22.49
CA PRO A 334 1.99 3.23 -23.43
C PRO A 334 3.13 4.04 -22.78
N PHE A 335 3.16 4.13 -21.45
CA PHE A 335 4.19 4.87 -20.74
C PHE A 335 5.42 4.00 -20.53
N PRO A 336 6.65 4.53 -20.68
CA PRO A 336 7.84 3.84 -20.20
C PRO A 336 7.75 3.72 -18.67
N ALA A 337 7.18 2.59 -18.26
CA ALA A 337 7.03 2.13 -16.89
C ALA A 337 8.41 1.94 -16.27
N PHE A 338 8.95 2.98 -15.64
CA PHE A 338 10.15 2.80 -14.83
C PHE A 338 9.86 1.99 -13.56
N ILE A 339 8.58 1.89 -13.13
CA ILE A 339 8.17 1.17 -11.91
C ILE A 339 6.99 0.20 -12.08
N ILE A 340 6.22 0.24 -13.18
CA ILE A 340 5.13 -0.74 -13.37
C ILE A 340 5.74 -2.10 -13.73
N ASN A 341 6.01 -2.88 -12.71
CA ASN A 341 6.61 -4.20 -12.76
C ASN A 341 5.85 -5.15 -11.82
N ILE A 342 6.37 -6.37 -11.65
CA ILE A 342 5.79 -7.38 -10.76
C ILE A 342 5.63 -6.80 -9.34
N GLN A 343 6.71 -6.25 -8.78
CA GLN A 343 6.71 -5.65 -7.45
C GLN A 343 5.61 -4.62 -7.22
N TYR A 344 5.41 -3.70 -8.16
CA TYR A 344 4.37 -2.68 -8.06
C TYR A 344 2.99 -3.32 -7.91
N PHE A 345 2.58 -4.19 -8.84
CA PHE A 345 1.26 -4.80 -8.80
C PHE A 345 1.06 -5.74 -7.62
N THR A 346 2.10 -6.46 -7.21
CA THR A 346 2.05 -7.35 -6.05
C THR A 346 1.81 -6.55 -4.77
N TYR A 347 2.52 -5.43 -4.57
CA TYR A 347 2.38 -4.61 -3.38
C TYR A 347 1.00 -3.95 -3.32
N GLU A 348 0.51 -3.46 -4.46
CA GLU A 348 -0.86 -2.93 -4.57
C GLU A 348 -1.90 -3.98 -4.21
N SER A 349 -1.76 -5.19 -4.73
CA SER A 349 -2.68 -6.29 -4.44
C SER A 349 -2.74 -6.62 -2.94
N ILE A 350 -1.60 -6.59 -2.24
CA ILE A 350 -1.57 -6.82 -0.78
C ILE A 350 -2.39 -5.75 -0.05
N PHE A 351 -2.19 -4.47 -0.37
CA PHE A 351 -2.92 -3.39 0.27
C PHE A 351 -4.42 -3.45 0.00
N ILE A 352 -4.80 -3.76 -1.24
CA ILE A 352 -6.19 -3.94 -1.66
C ILE A 352 -6.85 -5.09 -0.89
N ILE A 353 -6.25 -6.28 -0.89
CA ILE A 353 -6.80 -7.49 -0.23
C ILE A 353 -6.92 -7.29 1.28
N CYS A 354 -5.89 -6.72 1.92
CA CYS A 354 -5.95 -6.39 3.33
C CYS A 354 -7.06 -5.37 3.65
N SER A 355 -7.30 -4.42 2.74
CA SER A 355 -8.43 -3.50 2.86
C SER A 355 -9.78 -4.21 2.71
N CYS A 356 -9.91 -5.16 1.78
CA CYS A 356 -11.11 -5.99 1.64
C CYS A 356 -11.42 -6.72 2.96
N TYR A 357 -10.43 -7.33 3.60
CA TYR A 357 -10.62 -7.95 4.92
C TYR A 357 -11.08 -6.93 5.96
N ASP A 358 -10.40 -5.79 6.11
CA ASP A 358 -10.75 -4.78 7.11
C ASP A 358 -12.18 -4.22 6.90
N LYS A 359 -12.60 -4.03 5.65
CA LYS A 359 -13.97 -3.64 5.27
C LYS A 359 -14.98 -4.77 5.53
N LEU A 360 -14.64 -6.02 5.21
CA LEU A 360 -15.48 -7.18 5.51
C LEU A 360 -15.70 -7.32 7.01
N GLY A 361 -14.67 -7.07 7.83
CA GLY A 361 -14.81 -7.04 9.28
C GLY A 361 -15.81 -5.97 9.74
N SER A 362 -15.71 -4.76 9.18
CA SER A 362 -16.66 -3.68 9.47
C SER A 362 -18.09 -4.02 9.03
N LEU A 363 -18.24 -4.62 7.85
CA LEU A 363 -19.52 -5.11 7.33
C LEU A 363 -20.15 -6.14 8.27
N ILE A 364 -19.39 -7.13 8.74
CA ILE A 364 -19.87 -8.16 9.67
C ILE A 364 -20.28 -7.53 10.99
N ALA A 365 -19.48 -6.61 11.53
CA ALA A 365 -19.82 -5.92 12.77
C ALA A 365 -21.11 -5.11 12.64
N ASN A 366 -21.29 -4.38 11.54
CA ASN A 366 -22.52 -3.64 11.25
C ASN A 366 -23.72 -4.59 11.10
N PHE A 367 -23.55 -5.69 10.35
CA PHE A 367 -24.61 -6.70 10.16
C PHE A 367 -25.08 -7.33 11.47
N LEU A 368 -24.16 -7.59 12.39
CA LEU A 368 -24.45 -8.16 13.71
C LEU A 368 -24.81 -7.10 14.77
N ASN A 369 -24.99 -5.83 14.39
CA ASN A 369 -25.23 -4.70 15.31
C ASN A 369 -24.19 -4.59 16.44
N PHE A 370 -22.94 -4.91 16.14
CA PHE A 370 -21.83 -4.86 17.07
C PHE A 370 -21.19 -3.47 17.12
N ASP A 371 -21.39 -2.74 18.22
CA ASP A 371 -20.83 -1.40 18.41
C ASP A 371 -19.30 -1.43 18.61
N ILE A 372 -18.56 -1.24 17.51
CA ILE A 372 -17.12 -1.04 17.57
C ILE A 372 -16.85 0.43 17.91
N LYS A 373 -16.90 0.78 19.19
CA LYS A 373 -16.51 2.12 19.69
C LYS A 373 -15.03 2.48 19.45
N ASN A 374 -14.20 1.57 18.95
CA ASN A 374 -12.77 1.78 18.74
C ASN A 374 -12.41 2.06 17.28
N LYS A 375 -11.66 3.15 17.05
CA LYS A 375 -11.16 3.63 15.75
C LYS A 375 -10.25 2.65 14.95
N GLN A 376 -10.00 1.44 15.44
CA GLN A 376 -9.14 0.44 14.76
C GLN A 376 -9.98 -0.75 14.30
N ASN A 377 -10.46 -0.67 13.06
CA ASN A 377 -11.31 -1.66 12.40
C ASN A 377 -10.48 -2.68 11.62
N TYR A 378 -9.52 -3.34 12.28
CA TYR A 378 -8.82 -4.45 11.64
C TYR A 378 -9.68 -5.70 11.70
N PHE A 379 -9.77 -6.44 10.60
CA PHE A 379 -10.55 -7.69 10.51
C PHE A 379 -10.27 -8.62 11.71
N LYS A 380 -8.99 -8.90 11.97
CA LYS A 380 -8.54 -9.75 13.08
C LYS A 380 -9.04 -9.28 14.45
N CYS A 381 -9.10 -7.96 14.68
CA CYS A 381 -9.59 -7.42 15.95
C CYS A 381 -11.10 -7.58 16.09
N ILE A 382 -11.83 -7.41 14.99
CA ILE A 382 -13.28 -7.56 14.96
C ILE A 382 -13.67 -9.01 15.22
N ILE A 383 -13.08 -9.96 14.46
CA ILE A 383 -13.42 -11.37 14.59
C ILE A 383 -13.05 -11.93 15.98
N LYS A 384 -11.92 -11.51 16.57
CA LYS A 384 -11.56 -11.88 17.95
C LYS A 384 -12.59 -11.41 18.98
N LYS A 385 -13.06 -10.18 18.86
CA LYS A 385 -14.08 -9.65 19.78
C LYS A 385 -15.42 -10.35 19.59
N LEU A 386 -15.81 -10.66 18.35
CA LEU A 386 -17.03 -11.42 18.08
C LEU A 386 -16.99 -12.81 18.72
N THR A 387 -15.84 -13.49 18.65
CA THR A 387 -15.65 -14.82 19.28
C THR A 387 -15.68 -14.79 20.80
N GLU A 388 -15.26 -13.70 21.43
CA GLU A 388 -15.30 -13.53 22.89
C GLU A 388 -16.74 -13.28 23.42
N ILE A 389 -17.64 -12.77 22.58
CA ILE A 389 -18.96 -12.28 23.00
C ILE A 389 -20.08 -13.30 22.72
N GLU A 390 -20.05 -13.99 21.58
CA GLU A 390 -21.18 -14.83 21.14
C GLU A 390 -21.00 -16.32 21.43
N GLN A 391 -21.09 -16.70 22.71
CA GLN A 391 -21.40 -18.07 23.11
C GLN A 391 -22.91 -18.41 23.04
N SER A 392 -23.76 -17.51 22.52
CA SER A 392 -25.23 -17.59 22.67
C SER A 392 -26.07 -17.48 21.39
N ASN A 393 -25.48 -17.28 20.20
CA ASN A 393 -26.24 -17.05 18.96
C ASN A 393 -26.07 -18.22 17.96
N GLU A 394 -26.96 -19.22 18.05
CA GLU A 394 -26.92 -20.42 17.18
C GLU A 394 -27.07 -20.10 15.68
N GLN A 395 -27.73 -18.98 15.33
CA GLN A 395 -28.01 -18.62 13.93
C GLN A 395 -26.75 -18.40 13.08
N TYR A 396 -25.66 -17.89 13.67
CA TYR A 396 -24.44 -17.50 12.94
C TYR A 396 -23.21 -18.33 13.32
N LYS A 397 -23.40 -19.39 14.11
CA LYS A 397 -22.34 -20.20 14.71
C LYS A 397 -21.35 -20.76 13.69
N ASP A 398 -21.85 -21.26 12.56
CA ASP A 398 -21.02 -21.84 11.51
C ASP A 398 -20.18 -20.77 10.79
N PHE A 399 -20.76 -19.61 10.52
CA PHE A 399 -20.07 -18.49 9.90
C PHE A 399 -18.97 -17.93 10.81
N ILE A 400 -19.28 -17.72 12.09
CA ILE A 400 -18.31 -17.28 13.09
C ILE A 400 -17.19 -18.31 13.27
N SER A 401 -17.51 -19.60 13.27
CA SER A 401 -16.53 -20.69 13.31
C SER A 401 -15.58 -20.64 12.10
N MET A 402 -16.11 -20.42 10.90
CA MET A 402 -15.29 -20.22 9.69
C MET A 402 -14.36 -19.02 9.81
N LEU A 403 -14.88 -17.86 10.25
CA LEU A 403 -14.08 -16.64 10.45
C LEU A 403 -12.98 -16.85 11.51
N THR A 404 -13.26 -17.64 12.54
CA THR A 404 -12.29 -17.99 13.59
C THR A 404 -11.18 -18.89 13.07
N LYS A 405 -11.54 -19.93 12.30
CA LYS A 405 -10.56 -20.81 11.64
C LYS A 405 -9.66 -20.02 10.70
N LEU A 406 -10.20 -19.03 10.00
CA LEU A 406 -9.43 -18.15 9.14
C LEU A 406 -8.35 -17.36 9.89
N LEU A 407 -8.58 -16.95 11.15
CA LEU A 407 -7.56 -16.27 11.94
C LEU A 407 -6.31 -17.14 12.22
N GLY A 408 -6.46 -18.46 12.13
CA GLY A 408 -5.38 -19.44 12.21
C GLY A 408 -4.86 -19.93 10.85
N ASN A 409 -5.46 -19.49 9.74
CA ASN A 409 -5.02 -19.87 8.40
C ASN A 409 -3.66 -19.24 8.08
N LYS A 410 -2.70 -20.08 7.63
CA LYS A 410 -1.33 -19.65 7.34
C LYS A 410 -1.28 -18.53 6.30
N ASP A 411 -2.01 -18.65 5.19
CA ASP A 411 -1.98 -17.68 4.08
C ASP A 411 -2.50 -16.30 4.52
N PHE A 412 -3.52 -16.26 5.39
CA PHE A 412 -4.03 -15.01 5.96
C PHE A 412 -3.03 -14.39 6.96
N VAL A 413 -2.46 -15.22 7.84
CA VAL A 413 -1.46 -14.77 8.84
C VAL A 413 -0.23 -14.22 8.14
N ASP A 414 0.26 -14.91 7.10
CA ASP A 414 1.40 -14.49 6.30
C ASP A 414 1.09 -13.20 5.55
N LEU A 415 -0.07 -13.07 4.89
CA LEU A 415 -0.46 -11.81 4.25
C LEU A 415 -0.47 -10.63 5.24
N SER A 416 -1.06 -10.82 6.43
CA SER A 416 -1.09 -9.78 7.46
C SER A 416 0.31 -9.41 7.95
N ARG A 417 1.23 -10.38 8.02
CA ARG A 417 2.64 -10.13 8.36
C ARG A 417 3.30 -9.30 7.26
N TYR A 418 3.21 -9.72 6.00
CA TYR A 418 3.83 -9.02 4.88
C TYR A 418 3.27 -7.62 4.64
N ARG A 419 1.96 -7.41 4.83
CA ARG A 419 1.36 -6.06 4.84
C ARG A 419 2.07 -5.16 5.85
N ASN A 420 2.30 -5.66 7.06
CA ASN A 420 2.99 -4.89 8.10
C ASN A 420 4.48 -4.73 7.79
N GLU A 421 5.13 -5.72 7.19
CA GLU A 421 6.52 -5.59 6.74
C GLU A 421 6.67 -4.47 5.70
N ILE A 422 5.85 -4.48 4.64
CA ILE A 422 5.90 -3.46 3.60
C ILE A 422 5.49 -2.08 4.15
N PHE A 423 4.46 -2.01 5.01
CA PHE A 423 3.93 -0.74 5.50
C PHE A 423 4.76 -0.14 6.64
N HIS A 424 5.18 -0.93 7.61
CA HIS A 424 5.83 -0.46 8.85
C HIS A 424 7.31 -0.81 8.98
N HIS A 425 7.83 -1.72 8.15
CA HIS A 425 9.22 -2.18 8.22
C HIS A 425 9.96 -1.95 6.90
N ILE A 426 11.20 -2.42 6.83
CA ILE A 426 12.03 -2.27 5.65
C ILE A 426 11.77 -3.44 4.71
N ARG A 427 11.53 -3.14 3.43
CA ARG A 427 11.42 -4.17 2.39
C ARG A 427 12.81 -4.72 2.01
N PRO A 428 12.86 -5.89 1.35
CA PRO A 428 14.11 -6.40 0.80
C PRO A 428 14.71 -5.41 -0.23
N GLY A 429 15.75 -4.67 0.18
CA GLY A 429 16.44 -3.65 -0.62
C GLY A 429 17.69 -4.18 -1.33
N ALA A 430 18.60 -3.29 -1.72
CA ALA A 430 19.79 -3.62 -2.51
C ALA A 430 20.66 -4.75 -1.91
N PHE A 431 20.73 -4.84 -0.59
CA PHE A 431 21.52 -5.87 0.11
C PHE A 431 20.92 -7.28 0.05
N TYR A 432 19.72 -7.43 -0.50
CA TYR A 432 19.04 -8.71 -0.69
C TYR A 432 19.29 -9.31 -2.08
N GLY A 433 19.96 -8.59 -2.99
CA GLY A 433 20.23 -9.07 -4.34
C GLY A 433 18.98 -9.29 -5.21
N LYS A 434 19.20 -9.42 -6.52
CA LYS A 434 18.11 -9.52 -7.50
C LYS A 434 17.31 -10.82 -7.34
N GLU A 435 17.99 -11.95 -7.19
CA GLU A 435 17.36 -13.27 -7.04
C GLU A 435 16.49 -13.34 -5.78
N GLY A 436 16.97 -12.78 -4.66
CA GLY A 436 16.20 -12.71 -3.41
C GLY A 436 14.95 -11.85 -3.52
N GLN A 437 15.03 -10.73 -4.25
CA GLN A 437 13.88 -9.88 -4.53
C GLN A 437 12.84 -10.57 -5.41
N GLU A 438 13.26 -11.22 -6.50
CA GLU A 438 12.36 -11.94 -7.41
C GLU A 438 11.59 -13.06 -6.68
N VAL A 439 12.28 -13.86 -5.87
CA VAL A 439 11.64 -14.92 -5.07
C VAL A 439 10.65 -14.34 -4.06
N TYR A 440 11.02 -13.26 -3.39
CA TYR A 440 10.14 -12.58 -2.44
C TYR A 440 8.85 -12.09 -3.13
N GLU A 441 8.98 -11.45 -4.30
CA GLU A 441 7.85 -10.94 -5.07
C GLU A 441 6.91 -12.04 -5.56
N ILE A 442 7.46 -13.17 -6.01
CA ILE A 442 6.64 -14.29 -6.45
C ILE A 442 5.88 -14.90 -5.27
N ARG A 443 6.53 -15.08 -4.11
CA ARG A 443 5.86 -15.55 -2.88
C ARG A 443 4.70 -14.66 -2.49
N LEU A 444 4.91 -13.35 -2.50
CA LEU A 444 3.87 -12.38 -2.20
C LEU A 444 2.71 -12.47 -3.20
N SER A 445 3.00 -12.67 -4.49
CA SER A 445 1.98 -12.84 -5.53
C SER A 445 1.16 -14.11 -5.34
N TYR A 446 1.79 -15.21 -4.89
CA TYR A 446 1.08 -16.43 -4.51
C TYR A 446 0.17 -16.19 -3.29
N LEU A 447 0.65 -15.51 -2.25
CA LEU A 447 -0.16 -15.19 -1.07
C LEU A 447 -1.37 -14.31 -1.42
N VAL A 448 -1.18 -13.35 -2.34
CA VAL A 448 -2.26 -12.55 -2.94
C VAL A 448 -3.29 -13.45 -3.59
N TYR A 449 -2.88 -14.37 -4.47
CA TYR A 449 -3.77 -15.33 -5.13
C TYR A 449 -4.61 -16.14 -4.13
N ARG A 450 -3.94 -16.75 -3.14
CA ARG A 450 -4.60 -17.57 -2.12
C ARG A 450 -5.64 -16.78 -1.32
N ASN A 451 -5.33 -15.53 -0.97
CA ASN A 451 -6.25 -14.70 -0.21
C ASN A 451 -7.42 -14.15 -1.04
N LEU A 452 -7.27 -14.01 -2.37
CA LEU A 452 -8.40 -13.68 -3.24
C LEU A 452 -9.45 -14.80 -3.23
N LEU A 453 -9.02 -16.07 -3.35
CA LEU A 453 -9.91 -17.23 -3.24
C LEU A 453 -10.65 -17.28 -1.90
N ILE A 454 -9.93 -17.01 -0.81
CA ILE A 454 -10.52 -16.96 0.53
C ILE A 454 -11.58 -15.86 0.61
N LEU A 455 -11.26 -14.63 0.19
CA LEU A 455 -12.19 -13.50 0.26
C LEU A 455 -13.44 -13.74 -0.58
N GLU A 456 -13.29 -14.32 -1.77
CA GLU A 456 -14.42 -14.69 -2.63
C GLU A 456 -15.35 -15.69 -1.92
N GLN A 457 -14.79 -16.74 -1.31
CA GLN A 457 -15.56 -17.70 -0.53
C GLN A 457 -16.26 -17.03 0.66
N LEU A 458 -15.57 -16.17 1.41
CA LEU A 458 -16.17 -15.46 2.54
C LEU A 458 -17.33 -14.57 2.11
N LEU A 459 -17.23 -13.90 0.97
CA LEU A 459 -18.33 -13.12 0.41
C LEU A 459 -19.50 -14.01 0.00
N LYS A 460 -19.26 -15.11 -0.70
CA LYS A 460 -20.30 -16.08 -1.09
C LYS A 460 -21.04 -16.59 0.16
N GLU A 461 -20.33 -16.92 1.24
CA GLU A 461 -20.94 -17.35 2.51
C GLU A 461 -21.69 -16.21 3.22
N PHE A 462 -21.12 -15.00 3.29
CA PHE A 462 -21.82 -13.84 3.88
C PHE A 462 -23.14 -13.56 3.15
N LEU A 463 -23.15 -13.61 1.82
CA LEU A 463 -24.36 -13.38 1.03
C LEU A 463 -25.42 -14.48 1.19
N LYS A 464 -25.05 -15.71 1.58
CA LYS A 464 -26.03 -16.75 1.92
C LYS A 464 -26.76 -16.44 3.22
N ILE A 465 -26.07 -15.83 4.18
CA ILE A 465 -26.59 -15.52 5.52
C ILE A 465 -27.36 -14.20 5.51
N TYR A 466 -26.95 -13.26 4.67
CA TYR A 466 -27.63 -11.99 4.47
C TYR A 466 -28.98 -12.13 3.75
N LYS A 467 -29.13 -13.18 2.92
CA LYS A 467 -30.39 -13.58 2.27
C LYS A 467 -31.32 -14.21 3.29
#